data_AF-A0A182TAD1-F1
#
_entry.id   AF-A0A182TAD1-F1
#
_cell.length_a   1.000
_cell.length_b   1.000
_cell.length_c   1.000
_cell.angle_alpha   90.00
_cell.angle_beta   90.00
_cell.angle_gamma   90.00
#
_symmetry.space_group_name_H-M   'P 1'
#
loop_
_entity.id
_entity.type
_entity.pdbx_description
1 polymer ?
#
loop_
_entity_poly.entity_id
_entity_poly.type
_entity_poly.pdbx_seq_one_letter_code
_entity_poly.pdbx_strand_id
1 'polypeptide(L)'
;MRRIAEFKKTNHPLLHALKPEEEKLAFIEHNVVNVLTNRDQKGRRVLLVNCGAAWDPKAVSSEQLFRVFFLIHLVAQLEPATQINGIVVVLDFDGLSLKQVKALSPSFSRRLITFIQDAMPLRLKEVHILKQPYIFNMVWALFKPFIREKLKSRIFFHGMDMRKLHKHIDPCDLPANYGGDRPPINYGGKEWYPCVYNYIDHINQWNTFGFIFFHGNDLKQFHQYVSVDRLPADYGGNLPTIDYSGQDWYPCVEAQLDHINKYQQCGFVPAQQG
;
A
#
# COMPACT_ATOMS: atom_id res chain seq x y z
N MET A 1 -1.63 -1.61 -12.20
CA MET A 1 -1.55 -0.14 -12.08
C MET A 1 -2.92 0.54 -11.92
N ARG A 2 -3.98 0.19 -12.66
CA ARG A 2 -5.30 0.85 -12.53
C ARG A 2 -5.88 0.89 -11.10
N ARG A 3 -5.93 -0.26 -10.41
CA ARG A 3 -6.53 -0.34 -9.06
C ARG A 3 -5.85 0.53 -8.02
N ILE A 4 -4.52 0.61 -8.04
CA ILE A 4 -3.77 1.50 -7.12
C ILE A 4 -4.00 2.97 -7.46
N ALA A 5 -4.13 3.33 -8.76
CA ALA A 5 -4.48 4.69 -9.17
C ALA A 5 -5.90 5.08 -8.72
N GLU A 6 -6.89 4.19 -8.88
CA GLU A 6 -8.26 4.38 -8.38
C GLU A 6 -8.28 4.52 -6.86
N PHE A 7 -7.53 3.68 -6.15
CA PHE A 7 -7.40 3.76 -4.71
C PHE A 7 -6.79 5.10 -4.24
N LYS A 8 -5.72 5.58 -4.91
CA LYS A 8 -5.14 6.91 -4.66
C LYS A 8 -6.15 8.02 -4.94
N LYS A 9 -6.95 7.92 -6.00
CA LYS A 9 -8.02 8.89 -6.32
C LYS A 9 -9.06 8.97 -5.21
N THR A 10 -9.59 7.84 -4.74
CA THR A 10 -10.59 7.81 -3.67
C THR A 10 -10.03 8.25 -2.31
N ASN A 11 -8.73 8.05 -2.06
CA ASN A 11 -8.07 8.42 -0.79
C ASN A 11 -7.10 9.60 -0.96
N HIS A 12 -7.37 10.47 -1.93
CA HIS A 12 -6.49 11.58 -2.30
C HIS A 12 -6.06 12.47 -1.12
N PRO A 13 -6.96 12.89 -0.21
CA PRO A 13 -6.56 13.74 0.93
C PRO A 13 -5.49 13.10 1.84
N LEU A 14 -5.38 11.77 1.84
CA LEU A 14 -4.43 11.05 2.69
C LEU A 14 -3.12 10.67 1.97
N LEU A 15 -3.18 10.47 0.66
CA LEU A 15 -2.08 9.89 -0.12
C LEU A 15 -1.47 10.83 -1.16
N HIS A 16 -2.05 12.02 -1.37
CA HIS A 16 -1.53 12.98 -2.32
C HIS A 16 -0.17 13.52 -1.86
N ALA A 17 0.82 13.44 -2.75
CA ALA A 17 2.18 13.92 -2.52
C ALA A 17 2.81 13.45 -1.19
N LEU A 18 2.42 12.26 -0.72
CA LEU A 18 2.85 11.74 0.58
C LEU A 18 4.38 11.60 0.64
N LYS A 19 5.00 12.17 1.66
CA LYS A 19 6.45 12.10 1.89
C LYS A 19 6.79 11.35 3.18
N PRO A 20 7.90 10.58 3.22
CA PRO A 20 8.36 9.94 4.45
C PRO A 20 8.61 10.91 5.61
N GLU A 21 8.99 12.16 5.30
CA GLU A 21 9.31 13.19 6.31
C GLU A 21 8.11 13.58 7.15
N GLU A 22 6.93 13.64 6.52
CA GLU A 22 5.65 14.00 7.15
C GLU A 22 5.22 12.96 8.18
N GLU A 23 5.62 11.70 7.99
CA GLU A 23 5.31 10.58 8.89
C GLU A 23 6.46 10.19 9.82
N LYS A 24 7.58 10.94 9.84
CA LYS A 24 8.79 10.55 10.58
C LYS A 24 8.49 10.21 12.05
N LEU A 25 7.69 11.04 12.73
CA LEU A 25 7.28 10.79 14.11
C LEU A 25 6.49 9.48 14.24
N ALA A 26 5.56 9.21 13.33
CA ALA A 26 4.80 7.97 13.32
C ALA A 26 5.65 6.72 13.07
N PHE A 27 6.79 6.85 12.38
CA PHE A 27 7.78 5.77 12.28
C PHE A 27 8.54 5.58 13.60
N ILE A 28 9.12 6.66 14.15
CA ILE A 28 10.11 6.55 15.24
C ILE A 28 9.49 6.48 16.65
N GLU A 29 8.29 6.98 16.83
CA GLU A 29 7.62 6.99 18.13
C GLU A 29 6.89 5.67 18.40
N HIS A 30 6.84 5.28 19.66
CA HIS A 30 5.98 4.20 20.18
C HIS A 30 6.22 2.78 19.63
N ASN A 31 7.22 2.58 18.75
CA ASN A 31 7.57 1.28 18.15
C ASN A 31 6.35 0.52 17.60
N VAL A 32 5.41 1.27 16.98
CA VAL A 32 4.15 0.72 16.48
C VAL A 32 4.38 -0.26 15.33
N VAL A 33 5.36 0.03 14.46
CA VAL A 33 5.66 -0.77 13.28
C VAL A 33 7.14 -1.10 13.25
N ASN A 34 7.45 -2.36 12.96
CA ASN A 34 8.82 -2.80 12.76
C ASN A 34 8.91 -3.83 11.62
N VAL A 35 10.07 -3.91 11.00
CA VAL A 35 10.34 -4.86 9.92
C VAL A 35 11.47 -5.78 10.38
N LEU A 36 11.29 -7.10 10.29
CA LEU A 36 12.39 -8.01 10.58
C LEU A 36 13.49 -7.84 9.54
N THR A 37 14.73 -7.73 10.02
CA THR A 37 15.92 -7.59 9.15
C THR A 37 16.11 -8.86 8.31
N ASN A 38 15.86 -10.02 8.90
CA ASN A 38 15.79 -11.30 8.22
C ASN A 38 14.45 -11.51 7.49
N ARG A 39 14.45 -12.57 6.68
CA ARG A 39 13.24 -13.14 6.07
C ARG A 39 12.87 -14.42 6.81
N ASP A 40 11.67 -14.91 6.58
CA ASP A 40 11.29 -16.23 7.08
C ASP A 40 11.82 -17.36 6.19
N GLN A 41 11.55 -18.60 6.60
CA GLN A 41 11.98 -19.84 5.96
C GLN A 41 11.49 -19.99 4.50
N LYS A 42 10.51 -19.20 4.08
CA LYS A 42 10.00 -19.14 2.70
C LYS A 42 10.52 -17.91 1.94
N GLY A 43 11.49 -17.18 2.49
CA GLY A 43 12.07 -15.99 1.90
C GLY A 43 11.14 -14.76 1.91
N ARG A 44 10.09 -14.77 2.73
CA ARG A 44 9.08 -13.69 2.79
C ARG A 44 9.55 -12.59 3.72
N ARG A 45 9.22 -11.34 3.39
CA ARG A 45 9.50 -10.19 4.27
C ARG A 45 8.46 -10.17 5.40
N VAL A 46 8.92 -10.02 6.65
CA VAL A 46 8.05 -10.07 7.84
C VAL A 46 7.87 -8.66 8.41
N LEU A 47 6.63 -8.19 8.42
CA LEU A 47 6.21 -6.94 9.04
C LEU A 47 5.59 -7.24 10.40
N LEU A 48 6.04 -6.54 11.43
CA LEU A 48 5.51 -6.61 12.78
C LEU A 48 4.75 -5.32 13.10
N VAL A 49 3.56 -5.45 13.66
CA VAL A 49 2.73 -4.30 14.05
C VAL A 49 2.21 -4.52 15.46
N ASN A 50 2.56 -3.60 16.36
CA ASN A 50 2.02 -3.55 17.70
C ASN A 50 0.69 -2.77 17.69
N CYS A 51 -0.42 -3.48 17.82
CA CYS A 51 -1.78 -2.92 17.78
C CYS A 51 -2.38 -2.67 19.18
N GLY A 52 -1.70 -3.07 20.24
CA GLY A 52 -2.16 -2.95 21.63
C GLY A 52 -1.51 -1.78 22.39
N ALA A 53 -0.90 -2.06 23.55
CA ALA A 53 -0.44 -1.06 24.50
C ALA A 53 0.63 -0.11 23.92
N ALA A 54 1.51 -0.60 23.05
CA ALA A 54 2.54 0.21 22.43
C ALA A 54 1.96 1.31 21.53
N TRP A 55 0.81 1.07 20.90
CA TRP A 55 0.19 2.06 20.02
C TRP A 55 -0.68 3.05 20.81
N ASP A 56 -0.27 4.32 20.82
CA ASP A 56 -1.11 5.43 21.26
C ASP A 56 -1.76 6.16 20.07
N PRO A 57 -3.06 5.92 19.79
CA PRO A 57 -3.82 6.68 18.79
C PRO A 57 -3.82 8.20 18.89
N LYS A 58 -3.49 8.79 20.05
CA LYS A 58 -3.37 10.25 20.20
C LYS A 58 -2.02 10.77 19.68
N ALA A 59 -0.97 9.98 19.79
CA ALA A 59 0.36 10.32 19.29
C ALA A 59 0.50 9.93 17.82
N VAL A 60 0.07 8.72 17.47
CA VAL A 60 0.06 8.20 16.10
C VAL A 60 -1.37 7.84 15.73
N SER A 61 -2.04 8.72 14.98
CA SER A 61 -3.40 8.49 14.50
C SER A 61 -3.48 7.27 13.56
N SER A 62 -4.68 6.70 13.40
CA SER A 62 -4.88 5.61 12.44
C SER A 62 -4.64 6.04 10.99
N GLU A 63 -4.83 7.32 10.67
CA GLU A 63 -4.50 7.87 9.35
C GLU A 63 -2.99 7.96 9.10
N GLN A 64 -2.21 8.43 10.09
CA GLN A 64 -0.74 8.37 10.04
C GLN A 64 -0.26 6.93 9.91
N LEU A 65 -0.81 6.02 10.71
CA LEU A 65 -0.47 4.60 10.64
C LEU A 65 -0.76 4.01 9.25
N PHE A 66 -1.87 4.39 8.61
CA PHE A 66 -2.15 3.99 7.23
C PHE A 66 -1.11 4.52 6.24
N ARG A 67 -0.70 5.79 6.36
CA ARG A 67 0.35 6.39 5.51
C ARG A 67 1.70 5.70 5.69
N VAL A 68 2.07 5.39 6.94
CA VAL A 68 3.24 4.56 7.27
C VAL A 68 3.17 3.20 6.57
N PHE A 69 2.04 2.49 6.66
CA PHE A 69 1.88 1.22 5.93
C PHE A 69 2.02 1.40 4.43
N PHE A 70 1.41 2.44 3.84
CA PHE A 70 1.51 2.70 2.42
C PHE A 70 2.98 2.89 1.98
N LEU A 71 3.73 3.74 2.69
CA LEU A 71 5.16 4.00 2.43
C LEU A 71 6.02 2.74 2.55
N ILE A 72 5.82 1.94 3.60
CA ILE A 72 6.54 0.66 3.78
C ILE A 72 6.33 -0.26 2.58
N HIS A 73 5.08 -0.40 2.12
CA HIS A 73 4.78 -1.29 1.01
C HIS A 73 5.30 -0.76 -0.33
N LEU A 74 5.40 0.57 -0.50
CA LEU A 74 6.03 1.17 -1.67
C LEU A 74 7.54 0.93 -1.74
N VAL A 75 8.22 0.87 -0.60
CA VAL A 75 9.66 0.56 -0.58
C VAL A 75 9.90 -0.95 -0.64
N ALA A 76 9.09 -1.75 0.06
CA ALA A 76 9.24 -3.20 0.09
C ALA A 76 9.02 -3.85 -1.29
N GLN A 77 8.23 -3.25 -2.19
CA GLN A 77 8.13 -3.72 -3.58
C GLN A 77 9.43 -3.56 -4.38
N LEU A 78 10.40 -2.75 -3.94
CA LEU A 78 11.68 -2.61 -4.62
C LEU A 78 12.60 -3.80 -4.40
N GLU A 79 12.33 -4.65 -3.41
CA GLU A 79 13.11 -5.85 -3.15
C GLU A 79 12.67 -7.01 -4.07
N PRO A 80 13.52 -7.51 -4.98
CA PRO A 80 13.13 -8.60 -5.89
C PRO A 80 12.65 -9.86 -5.15
N ALA A 81 13.32 -10.21 -4.05
CA ALA A 81 12.91 -11.32 -3.21
C ALA A 81 11.50 -11.12 -2.60
N THR A 82 11.12 -9.89 -2.25
CA THR A 82 9.78 -9.58 -1.73
C THR A 82 8.72 -9.61 -2.83
N GLN A 83 9.06 -9.22 -4.06
CA GLN A 83 8.14 -9.37 -5.21
C GLN A 83 7.81 -10.85 -5.48
N ILE A 84 8.83 -11.71 -5.42
CA ILE A 84 8.69 -13.16 -5.70
C ILE A 84 7.99 -13.87 -4.54
N ASN A 85 8.54 -13.73 -3.32
CA ASN A 85 8.11 -14.50 -2.16
C ASN A 85 6.92 -13.87 -1.43
N GLY A 86 6.72 -12.56 -1.56
CA GLY A 86 5.67 -11.82 -0.86
C GLY A 86 6.02 -11.45 0.57
N ILE A 87 4.98 -11.08 1.33
CA ILE A 87 5.08 -10.59 2.70
C ILE A 87 4.22 -11.40 3.66
N VAL A 88 4.62 -11.39 4.93
CA VAL A 88 3.86 -11.88 6.08
C VAL A 88 3.71 -10.74 7.08
N VAL A 89 2.53 -10.62 7.68
CA VAL A 89 2.25 -9.60 8.70
C VAL A 89 1.95 -10.29 10.02
N VAL A 90 2.59 -9.85 11.09
CA VAL A 90 2.32 -10.28 12.46
C VAL A 90 1.75 -9.09 13.21
N LEU A 91 0.51 -9.24 13.69
CA LEU A 91 -0.21 -8.24 14.47
C LEU A 91 -0.23 -8.66 15.93
N ASP A 92 0.40 -7.86 16.78
CA ASP A 92 0.48 -8.06 18.21
C ASP A 92 -0.57 -7.20 18.93
N PHE A 93 -1.57 -7.85 19.54
CA PHE A 93 -2.67 -7.18 20.25
C PHE A 93 -2.48 -7.13 21.77
N ASP A 94 -1.27 -7.37 22.26
CA ASP A 94 -0.98 -7.34 23.69
C ASP A 94 -1.27 -5.95 24.30
N GLY A 95 -2.11 -5.93 25.33
CA GLY A 95 -2.59 -4.69 25.95
C GLY A 95 -3.59 -3.89 25.10
N LEU A 96 -4.29 -4.51 24.13
CA LEU A 96 -5.38 -3.86 23.40
C LEU A 96 -6.47 -3.35 24.36
N SER A 97 -6.84 -2.07 24.20
CA SER A 97 -7.89 -1.41 24.97
C SER A 97 -8.91 -0.71 24.07
N LEU A 98 -10.00 -0.19 24.66
CA LEU A 98 -11.01 0.60 23.94
C LEU A 98 -10.42 1.84 23.24
N LYS A 99 -9.28 2.37 23.71
CA LYS A 99 -8.60 3.50 23.07
C LYS A 99 -8.21 3.16 21.63
N GLN A 100 -7.55 2.01 21.43
CA GLN A 100 -7.15 1.53 20.10
C GLN A 100 -8.36 1.08 19.28
N VAL A 101 -9.35 0.41 19.88
CA VAL A 101 -10.57 -0.02 19.17
C VAL A 101 -11.29 1.18 18.54
N LYS A 102 -11.43 2.30 19.28
CA LYS A 102 -12.05 3.52 18.76
C LYS A 102 -11.28 4.13 17.58
N ALA A 103 -9.96 3.99 17.55
CA ALA A 103 -9.14 4.49 16.45
C ALA A 103 -9.28 3.66 15.16
N LEU A 104 -9.65 2.38 15.29
CA LEU A 104 -9.87 1.44 14.19
C LEU A 104 -11.30 1.57 13.61
N SER A 105 -11.74 2.80 13.33
CA SER A 105 -13.10 3.12 12.87
C SER A 105 -13.55 2.28 11.64
N PRO A 106 -14.87 2.17 11.35
CA PRO A 106 -15.34 1.48 10.15
C PRO A 106 -14.77 2.04 8.83
N SER A 107 -14.59 3.36 8.74
CA SER A 107 -14.00 4.01 7.56
C SER A 107 -12.53 3.64 7.38
N PHE A 108 -11.76 3.65 8.47
CA PHE A 108 -10.37 3.18 8.47
C PHE A 108 -10.30 1.69 8.10
N SER A 109 -11.14 0.84 8.71
CA SER A 109 -11.17 -0.60 8.47
C SER A 109 -11.47 -0.93 7.01
N ARG A 110 -12.47 -0.25 6.41
CA ARG A 110 -12.78 -0.38 4.98
C ARG A 110 -11.60 0.05 4.12
N ARG A 111 -10.99 1.20 4.41
CA ARG A 111 -9.83 1.75 3.66
C ARG A 111 -8.66 0.77 3.68
N LEU A 112 -8.27 0.28 4.86
CA LEU A 112 -7.15 -0.65 5.03
C LEU A 112 -7.38 -1.98 4.30
N ILE A 113 -8.57 -2.58 4.44
CA ILE A 113 -8.88 -3.85 3.77
C ILE A 113 -9.00 -3.69 2.25
N THR A 114 -9.51 -2.55 1.77
CA THR A 114 -9.54 -2.24 0.33
C THR A 114 -8.11 -2.10 -0.21
N PHE A 115 -7.23 -1.41 0.51
CA PHE A 115 -5.81 -1.31 0.15
C PHE A 115 -5.19 -2.70 0.01
N ILE A 116 -5.29 -3.53 1.07
CA ILE A 116 -4.68 -4.86 1.13
C ILE A 116 -5.15 -5.77 -0.02
N GLN A 117 -6.44 -5.71 -0.38
CA GLN A 117 -7.03 -6.64 -1.35
C GLN A 117 -6.94 -6.15 -2.80
N ASP A 118 -7.01 -4.84 -3.03
CA ASP A 118 -7.19 -4.29 -4.38
C ASP A 118 -6.02 -3.44 -4.88
N ALA A 119 -5.30 -2.75 -3.99
CA ALA A 119 -4.36 -1.70 -4.38
C ALA A 119 -2.90 -1.94 -3.98
N MET A 120 -2.65 -2.74 -2.94
CA MET A 120 -1.32 -3.00 -2.43
C MET A 120 -0.45 -3.69 -3.49
N PRO A 121 0.74 -3.16 -3.84
CA PRO A 121 1.59 -3.69 -4.91
C PRO A 121 2.42 -4.91 -4.46
N LEU A 122 1.96 -5.65 -3.46
CA LEU A 122 2.66 -6.77 -2.84
C LEU A 122 1.76 -7.98 -2.64
N ARG A 123 2.37 -9.17 -2.60
CA ARG A 123 1.66 -10.42 -2.33
C ARG A 123 1.63 -10.68 -0.83
N LEU A 124 0.55 -10.29 -0.15
CA LEU A 124 0.31 -10.68 1.24
C LEU A 124 0.05 -12.18 1.33
N LYS A 125 0.94 -12.94 1.95
CA LYS A 125 0.83 -14.41 2.05
C LYS A 125 0.03 -14.83 3.28
N GLU A 126 0.37 -14.29 4.45
CA GLU A 126 -0.22 -14.67 5.73
C GLU A 126 -0.31 -13.46 6.66
N VAL A 127 -1.33 -13.46 7.53
CA VAL A 127 -1.53 -12.51 8.62
C VAL A 127 -1.68 -13.31 9.92
N HIS A 128 -0.81 -13.07 10.89
CA HIS A 128 -0.81 -13.75 12.18
C HIS A 128 -1.28 -12.80 13.27
N ILE A 129 -2.36 -13.16 13.96
CA ILE A 129 -2.94 -12.40 15.07
C ILE A 129 -2.45 -13.04 16.39
N LEU A 130 -1.68 -12.28 17.16
CA LEU A 130 -1.07 -12.70 18.42
C LEU A 130 -1.70 -11.98 19.60
N LYS A 131 -1.73 -12.66 20.75
CA LYS A 131 -2.08 -12.10 22.06
C LYS A 131 -3.40 -11.33 22.07
N GLN A 132 -4.36 -11.73 21.24
CA GLN A 132 -5.62 -11.02 21.11
C GLN A 132 -6.55 -11.26 22.33
N PRO A 133 -6.91 -10.21 23.10
CA PRO A 133 -7.80 -10.34 24.26
C PRO A 133 -9.28 -10.40 23.82
N TYR A 134 -10.22 -10.66 24.75
CA TYR A 134 -11.65 -10.77 24.42
C TYR A 134 -12.23 -9.54 23.69
N ILE A 135 -11.78 -8.33 24.05
CA ILE A 135 -12.16 -7.07 23.40
C ILE A 135 -11.78 -7.02 21.89
N PHE A 136 -10.82 -7.84 21.44
CA PHE A 136 -10.50 -7.98 20.02
C PHE A 136 -11.69 -8.38 19.16
N ASN A 137 -12.70 -9.06 19.72
CA ASN A 137 -13.93 -9.38 18.98
C ASN A 137 -14.60 -8.13 18.39
N MET A 138 -14.48 -6.97 19.06
CA MET A 138 -14.96 -5.68 18.52
C MET A 138 -14.14 -5.25 17.31
N VAL A 139 -12.81 -5.39 17.36
CA VAL A 139 -11.92 -5.13 16.22
C VAL A 139 -12.30 -6.04 15.06
N TRP A 140 -12.42 -7.35 15.32
CA TRP A 140 -12.79 -8.31 14.28
C TRP A 140 -14.12 -7.98 13.62
N ALA A 141 -15.12 -7.54 14.39
CA ALA A 141 -16.42 -7.11 13.85
C ALA A 141 -16.32 -5.89 12.92
N LEU A 142 -15.37 -4.98 13.13
CA LEU A 142 -15.14 -3.81 12.27
C LEU A 142 -14.49 -4.19 10.94
N PHE A 143 -13.59 -5.18 10.95
CA PHE A 143 -12.83 -5.59 9.77
C PHE A 143 -13.54 -6.65 8.92
N LYS A 144 -14.16 -7.65 9.57
CA LYS A 144 -14.77 -8.82 8.93
C LYS A 144 -15.70 -8.50 7.74
N PRO A 145 -16.56 -7.47 7.77
CA PRO A 145 -17.47 -7.16 6.66
C PRO A 145 -16.76 -6.85 5.32
N PHE A 146 -15.50 -6.43 5.37
CA PHE A 146 -14.73 -6.03 4.18
C PHE A 146 -13.79 -7.13 3.66
N ILE A 147 -13.60 -8.20 4.43
CA ILE A 147 -12.64 -9.28 4.14
C ILE A 147 -13.28 -10.28 3.18
N ARG A 148 -12.63 -10.52 2.02
CA ARG A 148 -13.01 -11.54 1.05
C ARG A 148 -12.36 -12.88 1.39
N GLU A 149 -12.91 -13.97 0.85
CA GLU A 149 -12.50 -15.34 1.19
C GLU A 149 -10.99 -15.59 1.03
N LYS A 150 -10.37 -15.01 -0.02
CA LYS A 150 -8.92 -15.11 -0.25
C LYS A 150 -8.07 -14.50 0.86
N LEU A 151 -8.49 -13.39 1.46
CA LEU A 151 -7.78 -12.79 2.58
C LEU A 151 -8.13 -13.50 3.88
N LYS A 152 -9.39 -13.88 4.06
CA LYS A 152 -9.86 -14.65 5.22
C LYS A 152 -9.08 -15.95 5.43
N SER A 153 -8.80 -16.69 4.35
CA SER A 153 -8.02 -17.93 4.40
C SER A 153 -6.53 -17.73 4.72
N ARG A 154 -6.07 -16.48 4.80
CA ARG A 154 -4.68 -16.09 5.14
C ARG A 154 -4.55 -15.54 6.55
N ILE A 155 -5.65 -15.41 7.31
CA ILE A 155 -5.64 -14.87 8.67
C ILE A 155 -5.63 -16.03 9.68
N PHE A 156 -4.62 -16.04 10.55
CA PHE A 156 -4.42 -17.08 11.56
C PHE A 156 -4.43 -16.48 12.96
N PHE A 157 -5.22 -17.06 13.86
CA PHE A 157 -5.37 -16.62 15.24
C PHE A 157 -4.60 -17.54 16.19
N HIS A 158 -3.65 -16.98 16.94
CA HIS A 158 -2.75 -17.77 17.80
C HIS A 158 -3.10 -17.63 19.28
N GLY A 159 -3.67 -16.49 19.69
CA GLY A 159 -3.89 -16.20 21.11
C GLY A 159 -2.55 -16.04 21.82
N MET A 160 -2.42 -16.60 23.01
CA MET A 160 -1.16 -16.59 23.77
C MET A 160 -0.20 -17.73 23.40
N ASP A 161 -0.60 -18.67 22.54
CA ASP A 161 0.19 -19.88 22.26
C ASP A 161 1.09 -19.70 21.02
N MET A 162 2.35 -19.31 21.26
CA MET A 162 3.34 -19.11 20.19
C MET A 162 3.68 -20.40 19.41
N ARG A 163 3.43 -21.58 19.97
CA ARG A 163 3.62 -22.84 19.24
C ARG A 163 2.70 -22.93 18.01
N LYS A 164 1.55 -22.23 18.02
CA LYS A 164 0.69 -22.11 16.85
C LYS A 164 1.34 -21.24 15.77
N LEU A 165 1.99 -20.14 16.15
CA LEU A 165 2.76 -19.31 15.22
C LEU A 165 3.91 -20.11 14.60
N HIS A 166 4.60 -20.94 15.40
CA HIS A 166 5.73 -21.77 14.97
C HIS A 166 5.38 -22.79 13.88
N LYS A 167 4.08 -23.12 13.72
CA LYS A 167 3.62 -23.96 12.60
C LYS A 167 3.65 -23.24 11.25
N HIS A 168 3.77 -21.90 11.25
CA HIS A 168 3.75 -21.07 10.06
C HIS A 168 5.08 -20.36 9.79
N ILE A 169 5.77 -19.93 10.83
CA ILE A 169 7.07 -19.25 10.77
C ILE A 169 8.03 -20.04 11.65
N ASP A 170 9.20 -20.42 11.11
CA ASP A 170 10.20 -21.18 11.86
C ASP A 170 10.71 -20.36 13.06
N PRO A 171 10.81 -20.94 14.27
CA PRO A 171 11.44 -20.28 15.42
C PRO A 171 12.83 -19.69 15.12
N CYS A 172 13.62 -20.32 14.24
CA CYS A 172 14.93 -19.81 13.81
C CYS A 172 14.85 -18.45 13.10
N ASP A 173 13.68 -18.07 12.59
CA ASP A 173 13.43 -16.80 11.90
C ASP A 173 12.70 -15.76 12.74
N LEU A 174 12.27 -16.13 13.95
CA LEU A 174 11.59 -15.25 14.88
C LEU A 174 12.54 -14.78 15.99
N PRO A 175 12.38 -13.54 16.48
CA PRO A 175 13.08 -13.06 17.66
C PRO A 175 12.45 -13.65 18.94
N ALA A 176 13.24 -13.68 20.01
CA ALA A 176 12.83 -14.17 21.32
C ALA A 176 11.52 -13.54 21.85
N ASN A 177 11.27 -12.25 21.53
CA ASN A 177 10.04 -11.54 21.92
C ASN A 177 8.76 -12.19 21.35
N TYR A 178 8.88 -12.96 20.27
CA TYR A 178 7.80 -13.70 19.63
C TYR A 178 8.00 -15.23 19.71
N GLY A 179 8.80 -15.70 20.68
CA GLY A 179 9.01 -17.12 20.96
C GLY A 179 10.03 -17.83 20.07
N GLY A 180 10.82 -17.09 19.28
CA GLY A 180 11.86 -17.67 18.43
C GLY A 180 13.26 -17.72 19.03
N ASP A 181 14.21 -18.20 18.23
CA ASP A 181 15.60 -18.46 18.63
C ASP A 181 16.54 -17.28 18.35
N ARG A 182 16.09 -16.27 17.58
CA ARG A 182 16.90 -15.08 17.31
C ARG A 182 16.95 -14.16 18.53
N PRO A 183 17.98 -13.30 18.64
CA PRO A 183 18.02 -12.27 19.67
C PRO A 183 16.73 -11.44 19.73
N PRO A 184 16.34 -10.96 20.92
CA PRO A 184 15.21 -10.05 21.06
C PRO A 184 15.42 -8.82 20.17
N ILE A 185 14.32 -8.29 19.62
CA ILE A 185 14.37 -7.07 18.82
C ILE A 185 14.93 -5.94 19.70
N ASN A 186 16.04 -5.37 19.27
CA ASN A 186 16.75 -4.28 19.94
C ASN A 186 16.81 -2.99 19.09
N TYR A 187 16.01 -2.94 18.02
CA TYR A 187 15.91 -1.80 17.11
C TYR A 187 14.43 -1.48 16.86
N GLY A 188 14.14 -0.25 16.50
CA GLY A 188 12.79 0.24 16.25
C GLY A 188 12.76 1.17 15.06
N GLY A 189 11.69 1.98 15.00
CA GLY A 189 11.45 2.91 13.90
C GLY A 189 12.61 3.85 13.60
N LYS A 190 13.36 4.26 14.63
CA LYS A 190 14.51 5.16 14.48
C LYS A 190 15.61 4.55 13.61
N GLU A 191 15.88 3.27 13.79
CA GLU A 191 16.95 2.55 13.09
C GLU A 191 16.56 2.21 11.65
N TRP A 192 15.28 1.87 11.39
CA TRP A 192 14.86 1.43 10.06
C TRP A 192 14.13 2.49 9.22
N TYR A 193 13.66 3.60 9.81
CA TYR A 193 13.12 4.75 9.05
C TYR A 193 14.06 5.25 7.93
N PRO A 194 15.40 5.34 8.14
CA PRO A 194 16.33 5.67 7.06
C PRO A 194 16.20 4.77 5.83
N CYS A 195 15.83 3.49 6.00
CA CYS A 195 15.58 2.60 4.86
C CYS A 195 14.40 3.06 4.00
N VAL A 196 13.40 3.74 4.55
CA VAL A 196 12.29 4.33 3.77
C VAL A 196 12.72 5.66 3.17
N TYR A 197 13.39 6.49 3.98
CA TYR A 197 13.87 7.81 3.57
C TYR A 197 14.83 7.75 2.37
N ASN A 198 15.72 6.75 2.34
CA ASN A 198 16.68 6.56 1.26
C ASN A 198 16.04 6.31 -0.12
N TYR A 199 14.73 6.04 -0.19
CA TYR A 199 13.97 5.90 -1.44
C TYR A 199 13.01 7.07 -1.68
N ILE A 200 13.27 8.25 -1.09
CA ILE A 200 12.43 9.43 -1.26
C ILE A 200 12.25 9.82 -2.74
N ASP A 201 13.28 9.70 -3.57
CA ASP A 201 13.19 9.99 -5.01
C ASP A 201 12.23 9.04 -5.72
N HIS A 202 12.27 7.75 -5.37
CA HIS A 202 11.31 6.78 -5.90
C HIS A 202 9.88 7.09 -5.43
N ILE A 203 9.70 7.51 -4.18
CA ILE A 203 8.40 7.89 -3.64
C ILE A 203 7.87 9.15 -4.32
N ASN A 204 8.72 10.15 -4.55
CA ASN A 204 8.39 11.36 -5.28
C ASN A 204 7.97 11.04 -6.72
N GLN A 205 8.70 10.17 -7.40
CA GLN A 205 8.32 9.68 -8.73
C GLN A 205 6.98 8.94 -8.67
N TRP A 206 6.76 8.08 -7.67
CA TRP A 206 5.50 7.36 -7.49
C TRP A 206 4.30 8.29 -7.24
N ASN A 207 4.55 9.44 -6.61
CA ASN A 207 3.54 10.47 -6.41
C ASN A 207 3.10 11.11 -7.73
N THR A 208 3.94 11.14 -8.76
CA THR A 208 3.56 11.63 -10.09
C THR A 208 2.68 10.65 -10.89
N PHE A 209 2.63 9.37 -10.49
CA PHE A 209 1.84 8.36 -11.18
C PHE A 209 0.39 8.30 -10.65
N GLY A 210 -0.55 8.09 -11.56
CA GLY A 210 -1.97 7.94 -11.27
C GLY A 210 -2.82 8.85 -12.15
N PHE A 211 -4.00 9.22 -11.65
CA PHE A 211 -4.81 10.23 -12.32
C PHE A 211 -4.14 11.59 -12.18
N ILE A 212 -3.78 12.18 -13.32
CA ILE A 212 -3.31 13.55 -13.40
C ILE A 212 -4.56 14.42 -13.50
N PHE A 213 -4.84 15.21 -12.45
CA PHE A 213 -5.83 16.26 -12.54
C PHE A 213 -5.15 17.44 -13.23
N PHE A 214 -5.28 17.53 -14.56
CA PHE A 214 -4.65 18.59 -15.35
C PHE A 214 -5.08 20.01 -14.93
N HIS A 215 -6.03 20.16 -14.00
CA HIS A 215 -6.66 21.43 -13.62
C HIS A 215 -6.77 21.65 -12.09
N GLY A 216 -6.19 20.77 -11.28
CA GLY A 216 -6.51 20.72 -9.84
C GLY A 216 -8.00 20.38 -9.61
N ASN A 217 -8.53 20.74 -8.43
CA ASN A 217 -9.93 20.48 -8.06
C ASN A 217 -10.94 21.52 -8.58
N ASP A 218 -10.50 22.56 -9.29
CA ASP A 218 -11.35 23.65 -9.78
C ASP A 218 -11.59 23.55 -11.29
N LEU A 219 -12.59 22.74 -11.66
CA LEU A 219 -13.01 22.55 -13.05
C LEU A 219 -13.43 23.88 -13.73
N LYS A 220 -13.84 24.90 -12.97
CA LYS A 220 -14.27 26.19 -13.54
C LYS A 220 -13.11 26.91 -14.22
N GLN A 221 -11.90 26.80 -13.68
CA GLN A 221 -10.70 27.34 -14.31
C GLN A 221 -10.24 26.52 -15.52
N PHE A 222 -10.66 25.27 -15.68
CA PHE A 222 -10.30 24.55 -16.90
C PHE A 222 -11.09 25.02 -18.11
N HIS A 223 -12.38 25.32 -17.90
CA HIS A 223 -13.26 25.76 -18.97
C HIS A 223 -12.92 27.13 -19.55
N GLN A 224 -12.02 27.88 -18.91
CA GLN A 224 -11.44 29.08 -19.50
C GLN A 224 -10.49 28.77 -20.68
N TYR A 225 -9.92 27.56 -20.73
CA TYR A 225 -8.98 27.13 -21.78
C TYR A 225 -9.59 26.10 -22.74
N VAL A 226 -10.52 25.27 -22.27
CA VAL A 226 -11.16 24.21 -23.07
C VAL A 226 -12.66 24.15 -22.78
N SER A 227 -13.50 24.38 -23.80
CA SER A 227 -14.96 24.33 -23.64
C SER A 227 -15.45 22.98 -23.12
N VAL A 228 -16.41 23.01 -22.19
CA VAL A 228 -17.16 21.84 -21.68
C VAL A 228 -17.70 20.96 -22.81
N ASP A 229 -18.12 21.56 -23.93
CA ASP A 229 -18.74 20.84 -25.05
C ASP A 229 -17.74 20.01 -25.86
N ARG A 230 -16.44 20.19 -25.60
CA ARG A 230 -15.35 19.49 -26.29
C ARG A 230 -14.68 18.44 -25.42
N LEU A 231 -15.17 18.20 -24.22
CA LEU A 231 -14.57 17.29 -23.24
C LEU A 231 -15.51 16.12 -22.94
N PRO A 232 -14.99 14.90 -22.84
CA PRO A 232 -15.72 13.75 -22.30
C PRO A 232 -16.16 13.95 -20.85
N ALA A 233 -17.28 13.33 -20.47
CA ALA A 233 -17.88 13.48 -19.15
C ALA A 233 -16.97 13.01 -18.02
N ASP A 234 -16.09 12.03 -18.27
CA ASP A 234 -15.07 11.56 -17.32
C ASP A 234 -13.93 12.57 -17.07
N TYR A 235 -13.86 13.63 -17.88
CA TYR A 235 -12.98 14.80 -17.72
C TYR A 235 -13.76 16.11 -17.46
N GLY A 236 -15.04 16.02 -17.09
CA GLY A 236 -15.84 17.18 -16.70
C GLY A 236 -16.44 17.98 -17.86
N GLY A 237 -16.62 17.37 -19.04
CA GLY A 237 -17.36 17.98 -20.15
C GLY A 237 -18.70 17.30 -20.47
N ASN A 238 -19.26 17.64 -21.63
CA ASN A 238 -20.58 17.20 -22.07
C ASN A 238 -20.56 16.04 -23.08
N LEU A 239 -19.38 15.62 -23.56
CA LEU A 239 -19.26 14.49 -24.47
C LEU A 239 -19.41 13.15 -23.70
N PRO A 240 -19.81 12.06 -24.37
CA PRO A 240 -19.85 10.73 -23.77
C PRO A 240 -18.50 10.35 -23.13
N THR A 241 -18.52 9.54 -22.07
CA THR A 241 -17.30 9.01 -21.46
C THR A 241 -16.49 8.22 -22.48
N ILE A 242 -15.17 8.41 -22.51
CA ILE A 242 -14.31 7.68 -23.46
C ILE A 242 -14.40 6.18 -23.19
N ASP A 243 -14.62 5.39 -24.25
CA ASP A 243 -14.47 3.94 -24.17
C ASP A 243 -13.00 3.54 -24.30
N TYR A 244 -12.40 3.23 -23.15
CA TYR A 244 -11.02 2.74 -23.07
C TYR A 244 -10.88 1.24 -23.40
N SER A 245 -11.93 0.57 -23.88
CA SER A 245 -11.88 -0.82 -24.35
C SER A 245 -11.08 -0.99 -25.64
N GLY A 246 -10.76 0.11 -26.33
CA GLY A 246 -9.87 0.15 -27.50
C GLY A 246 -10.58 0.14 -28.85
N GLN A 247 -11.92 0.14 -28.91
CA GLN A 247 -12.65 0.22 -30.18
C GLN A 247 -12.54 1.59 -30.86
N ASP A 248 -12.46 2.68 -30.08
CA ASP A 248 -12.35 4.05 -30.62
C ASP A 248 -10.90 4.51 -30.88
N TRP A 249 -9.90 3.71 -30.47
CA TRP A 249 -8.47 4.05 -30.64
C TRP A 249 -7.90 3.63 -32.00
N TYR A 250 -8.55 2.69 -32.68
CA TYR A 250 -8.06 2.11 -33.94
C TYR A 250 -7.84 3.17 -35.05
N PRO A 251 -8.76 4.12 -35.28
CA PRO A 251 -8.58 5.12 -36.34
C PRO A 251 -7.39 6.08 -36.09
N CYS A 252 -7.09 6.38 -34.82
CA CYS A 252 -6.00 7.27 -34.44
C CYS A 252 -4.64 6.59 -34.66
N VAL A 253 -4.57 5.29 -34.35
CA VAL A 253 -3.37 4.47 -34.54
C VAL A 253 -3.12 4.20 -36.03
N GLU A 254 -4.15 3.95 -36.84
CA GLU A 254 -4.02 3.83 -38.30
C GLU A 254 -3.51 5.11 -38.94
N ALA A 255 -4.05 6.28 -38.57
CA ALA A 255 -3.58 7.57 -39.07
C ALA A 255 -2.10 7.84 -38.70
N GLN A 256 -1.65 7.32 -37.55
CA GLN A 256 -0.28 7.46 -37.08
C GLN A 256 0.67 6.46 -37.75
N LEU A 257 0.20 5.25 -38.08
CA LEU A 257 0.92 4.27 -38.89
C LEU A 257 1.12 4.74 -40.33
N ASP A 258 0.10 5.36 -40.94
CA ASP A 258 0.23 5.99 -42.26
C ASP A 258 1.23 7.14 -42.25
N HIS A 259 1.25 7.95 -41.20
CA HIS A 259 2.24 9.00 -41.02
C HIS A 259 3.66 8.45 -40.84
N ILE A 260 3.83 7.36 -40.08
CA ILE A 260 5.13 6.69 -39.88
C ILE A 260 5.63 6.06 -41.19
N ASN A 261 4.77 5.36 -41.93
CA ASN A 261 5.11 4.75 -43.21
C ASN A 261 5.51 5.81 -44.26
N LYS A 262 4.81 6.95 -44.26
CA LYS A 262 5.14 8.09 -45.13
C LYS A 262 6.48 8.74 -44.76
N TYR A 263 6.84 8.78 -43.48
CA TYR A 263 8.15 9.28 -43.03
C TYR A 263 9.30 8.31 -43.33
N GLN A 264 9.08 7.00 -43.27
CA GLN A 264 10.08 5.98 -43.62
C GLN A 264 10.40 5.93 -45.12
N GLN A 265 9.42 6.25 -45.99
CA GLN A 265 9.65 6.37 -47.43
C GLN A 265 10.45 7.62 -47.84
N CYS A 266 10.51 8.65 -46.98
CA CYS A 266 11.21 9.91 -47.23
C CYS A 266 12.72 9.89 -46.87
N GLY A 267 13.30 8.72 -46.58
CA GLY A 267 14.76 8.51 -46.65
C GLY A 267 15.61 9.09 -45.51
N PHE A 268 15.07 9.41 -44.34
CA PHE A 268 15.87 9.85 -43.20
C PHE A 268 16.05 8.75 -42.15
N VAL A 269 17.31 8.31 -42.06
CA VAL A 269 18.00 7.43 -41.09
C VAL A 269 18.12 5.94 -41.50
N PRO A 270 19.36 5.44 -41.75
CA PRO A 270 19.62 4.03 -42.00
C PRO A 270 19.53 3.21 -40.70
N ALA A 271 18.96 2.01 -40.80
CA ALA A 271 19.02 1.01 -39.75
C ALA A 271 20.49 0.58 -39.54
N GLN A 272 21.09 0.98 -38.41
CA GLN A 272 22.33 0.35 -37.96
C GLN A 272 22.00 -1.01 -37.33
N GLN A 273 22.31 -2.07 -38.06
CA GLN A 273 22.60 -3.39 -37.51
C GLN A 273 24.11 -3.50 -37.35
N GLY A 274 24.57 -3.82 -36.14
CA GLY A 274 25.97 -3.99 -35.76
C GLY A 274 26.10 -4.07 -34.25
#